data_AF-A0A1G9ZEK3-F1
#
_entry.id   AF-A0A1G9ZEK3-F1
#
_cell.length_a   1.000
_cell.length_b   1.000
_cell.length_c   1.000
_cell.angle_alpha   90.00
_cell.angle_beta   90.00
_cell.angle_gamma   90.00
#
_symmetry.space_group_name_H-M   'P 1'
#
loop_
_entity.id
_entity.type
_entity.pdbx_description
1 polymer ?
#
loop_
_entity_poly.entity_id
_entity_poly.type
_entity_poly.pdbx_seq_one_letter_code
_entity_poly.pdbx_strand_id
1 'polypeptide(L)'
;MSGPLAMLLGMEEDMDVVAQVAAGDAVVDSALVTRPDVAVLDVELPGLSGLDAAALLRDEVPGCRVLVMTTFARPGALRRALEAGAAGFVVKDAPVAELADSIRRVLRGETVVDPALAAAESGAT
;
A
#
# COMPACT_ATOMS: atom_id res chain seq x y z
N MET A 1 9.33 2.07 1.16
CA MET A 1 8.95 2.16 2.59
C MET A 1 10.04 2.88 3.36
N SER A 2 9.71 3.77 4.30
CA SER A 2 10.71 4.40 5.18
C SER A 2 11.28 3.35 6.15
N GLY A 3 12.61 3.31 6.29
CA GLY A 3 13.30 2.30 7.11
C GLY A 3 12.73 2.05 8.53
N PRO A 4 12.26 3.08 9.28
CA PRO A 4 11.65 2.88 10.59
C PRO A 4 10.35 2.07 10.57
N LEU A 5 9.52 2.26 9.53
CA LEU A 5 8.24 1.56 9.39
C LEU A 5 8.45 0.07 9.15
N ALA A 6 9.44 -0.28 8.32
CA ALA A 6 9.81 -1.67 8.09
C ALA A 6 10.31 -2.36 9.35
N MET A 7 11.14 -1.67 10.14
CA MET A 7 11.64 -2.21 11.40
C MET A 7 10.49 -2.49 12.37
N LEU A 8 9.54 -1.56 12.52
CA LEU A 8 8.42 -1.72 13.46
C LEU A 8 7.46 -2.81 13.02
N LEU A 9 7.17 -2.94 11.72
CA LEU A 9 6.36 -4.06 11.22
C LEU A 9 7.08 -5.40 11.39
N GLY A 10 8.40 -5.45 11.24
CA GLY A 10 9.20 -6.65 11.49
C GLY A 10 9.29 -7.05 12.97
N MET A 11 8.71 -6.27 13.89
CA MET A 11 8.56 -6.65 15.30
C MET A 11 7.24 -7.39 15.58
N GLU A 12 6.28 -7.37 14.65
CA GLU A 12 5.03 -8.12 14.78
C GLU A 12 5.32 -9.62 14.57
N GLU A 13 4.85 -10.47 15.49
CA GLU A 13 5.15 -11.92 15.47
C GLU A 13 4.58 -12.65 14.24
N ASP A 14 3.57 -12.06 13.58
CA ASP A 14 2.86 -12.62 12.44
C ASP A 14 3.22 -11.97 11.09
N MET A 15 4.28 -11.16 11.04
CA MET A 15 4.73 -10.49 9.82
C MET A 15 6.24 -10.64 9.60
N ASP A 16 6.62 -10.75 8.32
CA ASP A 16 8.01 -10.69 7.90
C ASP A 16 8.18 -9.68 6.77
N VAL A 17 9.15 -8.78 6.91
CA VAL A 17 9.46 -7.77 5.88
C VAL A 17 10.49 -8.35 4.92
N VAL A 18 10.00 -9.01 3.88
CA VAL A 18 10.82 -9.75 2.91
C VAL A 18 11.59 -8.86 1.92
N ALA A 19 11.18 -7.59 1.75
CA ALA A 19 11.83 -6.64 0.86
C ALA A 19 11.57 -5.20 1.25
N GLN A 20 12.51 -4.32 0.90
CA GLN A 20 12.34 -2.87 0.95
C GLN A 20 12.86 -2.26 -0.34
N VAL A 21 12.02 -1.49 -1.02
CA VAL A 21 12.38 -0.74 -2.22
C VAL A 21 12.14 0.76 -2.01
N ALA A 22 12.96 1.56 -2.69
CA ALA A 22 12.98 3.01 -2.59
C ALA A 22 12.42 3.72 -3.85
N ALA A 23 12.08 2.97 -4.90
CA ALA A 23 11.57 3.50 -6.17
C ALA A 23 10.46 2.59 -6.72
N GLY A 24 9.47 3.17 -7.40
CA GLY A 24 8.35 2.44 -7.97
C GLY A 24 8.78 1.43 -9.03
N ASP A 25 9.81 1.77 -9.82
CA ASP A 25 10.35 0.94 -10.89
C ASP A 25 10.89 -0.41 -10.38
N ALA A 26 11.34 -0.46 -9.12
CA ALA A 26 11.91 -1.66 -8.51
C ALA A 26 10.86 -2.55 -7.81
N VAL A 27 9.60 -2.10 -7.71
CA VAL A 27 8.55 -2.79 -6.94
C VAL A 27 8.24 -4.16 -7.51
N VAL A 28 7.97 -4.23 -8.82
CA VAL A 28 7.53 -5.47 -9.49
C VAL A 28 8.67 -6.49 -9.53
N ASP A 29 9.87 -6.06 -9.92
CA ASP A 29 11.06 -6.92 -9.93
C ASP A 29 11.33 -7.53 -8.54
N SER A 30 11.22 -6.72 -7.48
CA SER A 30 11.37 -7.20 -6.12
C SER A 30 10.26 -8.21 -5.75
N ALA A 31 9.00 -7.91 -6.09
CA ALA A 31 7.87 -8.78 -5.75
C ALA A 31 7.87 -10.11 -6.50
N LEU A 32 8.40 -10.15 -7.73
CA LEU A 32 8.58 -11.39 -8.48
C LEU A 32 9.58 -12.33 -7.80
N VAL A 33 10.61 -11.77 -7.17
CA VAL A 33 11.65 -12.54 -6.45
C VAL A 33 11.18 -12.95 -5.06
N THR A 34 10.63 -12.01 -4.28
CA THR A 34 10.32 -12.25 -2.86
C THR A 34 8.92 -12.76 -2.60
N ARG A 35 8.03 -12.69 -3.60
CA ARG A 35 6.64 -13.19 -3.56
C ARG A 35 5.89 -12.76 -2.29
N PRO A 36 5.80 -11.45 -1.97
CA PRO A 36 5.13 -11.00 -0.76
C PRO A 36 3.61 -11.21 -0.85
N ASP A 37 2.96 -11.52 0.27
CA ASP A 37 1.51 -11.61 0.34
C ASP A 37 0.83 -10.23 0.25
N VAL A 38 1.48 -9.21 0.82
CA VAL A 38 1.03 -7.82 0.82
C VAL A 38 2.19 -6.88 0.49
N ALA A 39 1.99 -6.01 -0.50
CA ALA A 39 2.86 -4.89 -0.79
C ALA A 39 2.29 -3.61 -0.17
N VAL A 40 3.09 -2.93 0.66
CA VAL A 40 2.75 -1.64 1.25
C VAL A 40 3.48 -0.53 0.46
N LEU A 41 2.72 0.24 -0.31
CA LEU A 41 3.26 1.21 -1.27
C LEU A 41 2.93 2.65 -0.88
N ASP A 42 3.91 3.52 -1.01
CA ASP A 42 3.68 4.96 -0.99
C ASP A 42 3.13 5.41 -2.34
N VAL A 43 2.17 6.35 -2.37
CA VAL A 43 1.74 6.98 -3.63
C VAL A 43 2.91 7.72 -4.29
N GLU A 44 3.68 8.46 -3.50
CA GLU A 44 4.80 9.27 -3.99
C GLU A 44 6.10 8.46 -3.93
N LEU A 45 6.46 7.83 -5.05
CA LEU A 45 7.73 7.12 -5.23
C LEU A 45 8.53 7.77 -6.38
N PRO A 46 9.87 7.76 -6.31
CA PRO A 46 10.71 8.02 -7.47
C PRO A 46 10.46 7.00 -8.59
N GLY A 47 10.49 7.46 -9.84
CA GLY A 47 10.17 6.64 -11.01
C GLY A 47 8.66 6.52 -11.19
N LEU A 48 8.17 5.30 -11.33
CA LEU A 48 6.74 4.98 -11.28
C LEU A 48 6.13 5.40 -9.93
N SER A 49 4.89 5.89 -9.97
CA SER A 49 4.14 6.15 -8.73
C SER A 49 3.74 4.84 -8.07
N GLY A 50 3.36 4.89 -6.79
CA GLY A 50 2.81 3.70 -6.11
C GLY A 50 1.53 3.17 -6.75
N LEU A 51 0.75 4.03 -7.40
CA LEU A 51 -0.46 3.63 -8.11
C LEU A 51 -0.13 2.91 -9.42
N ASP A 52 0.88 3.39 -10.15
CA ASP A 52 1.35 2.69 -11.36
C ASP A 52 1.97 1.34 -11.00
N ALA A 53 2.79 1.30 -9.94
CA ALA A 53 3.35 0.06 -9.41
C ALA A 53 2.27 -0.92 -8.91
N ALA A 54 1.20 -0.42 -8.28
CA ALA A 54 0.05 -1.24 -7.87
C ALA A 54 -0.64 -1.90 -9.08
N ALA A 55 -0.86 -1.14 -10.16
CA ALA A 55 -1.45 -1.66 -11.38
C ALA A 55 -0.58 -2.76 -12.02
N LEU A 56 0.74 -2.57 -12.05
CA LEU A 56 1.66 -3.58 -12.55
C LEU A 56 1.70 -4.83 -11.65
N LEU A 57 1.73 -4.65 -10.32
CA LEU A 57 1.69 -5.77 -9.38
C LEU A 57 0.44 -6.63 -9.54
N ARG A 58 -0.72 -6.01 -9.72
CA ARG A 58 -1.97 -6.74 -9.97
C ARG A 58 -1.85 -7.65 -11.20
N ASP A 59 -1.18 -7.18 -12.24
CA ASP A 59 -1.10 -7.89 -13.52
C ASP A 59 0.02 -8.94 -13.52
N GLU A 60 1.18 -8.66 -12.92
CA GLU A 60 2.35 -9.55 -12.92
C GLU A 60 2.48 -10.46 -11.70
N VAL A 61 1.92 -10.04 -10.56
CA VAL A 61 1.99 -10.76 -9.27
C VAL A 61 0.60 -10.81 -8.63
N PRO A 62 -0.40 -11.47 -9.25
CA PRO A 62 -1.80 -11.41 -8.81
C PRO A 62 -2.07 -12.02 -7.41
N GLY A 63 -1.10 -12.76 -6.85
CA GLY A 63 -1.17 -13.23 -5.46
C GLY A 63 -0.79 -12.18 -4.42
N CYS A 64 -0.13 -11.09 -4.83
CA CYS A 64 0.29 -10.00 -3.97
C CYS A 64 -0.82 -8.95 -3.87
N ARG A 65 -1.31 -8.71 -2.66
CA ARG A 65 -2.32 -7.66 -2.41
C ARG A 65 -1.64 -6.34 -2.16
N VAL A 66 -2.23 -5.24 -2.61
CA VAL A 66 -1.61 -3.92 -2.49
C VAL A 66 -2.34 -3.06 -1.46
N LEU A 67 -1.62 -2.57 -0.46
CA LEU A 67 -2.05 -1.54 0.47
C LEU A 67 -1.30 -0.25 0.14
N VAL A 68 -2.02 0.80 -0.24
CA VAL A 68 -1.43 2.10 -0.57
C VAL A 68 -1.49 3.02 0.65
N MET A 69 -0.42 3.76 0.88
CA MET A 69 -0.29 4.78 1.92
C MET A 69 -0.04 6.15 1.29
N THR A 70 -0.67 7.20 1.82
CA THR A 70 -0.43 8.59 1.39
C THR A 70 -0.37 9.55 2.56
N THR A 71 0.37 10.65 2.43
CA THR A 71 0.30 11.77 3.39
C THR A 71 -0.96 12.61 3.14
N PHE A 72 -1.37 12.77 1.88
CA PHE A 72 -2.49 13.64 1.50
C PHE A 72 -3.40 12.92 0.50
N ALA A 73 -4.70 12.81 0.82
CA ALA A 73 -5.71 12.54 -0.21
C ALA A 73 -5.87 13.78 -1.07
N ARG A 74 -5.44 13.70 -2.33
CA ARG A 74 -5.93 14.61 -3.37
C ARG A 74 -7.25 14.07 -3.90
N PRO A 75 -8.19 14.92 -4.34
CA PRO A 75 -9.44 14.45 -4.94
C PRO A 75 -9.19 13.42 -6.05
N GLY A 76 -9.91 12.29 -5.98
CA GLY A 76 -9.80 11.18 -6.91
C GLY A 76 -8.58 10.29 -6.68
N ALA A 77 -7.85 10.43 -5.57
CA ALA A 77 -6.73 9.54 -5.23
C ALA A 77 -7.25 8.17 -4.80
N LEU A 78 -8.31 8.12 -3.99
CA LEU A 78 -8.93 6.85 -3.58
C LEU A 78 -9.45 6.10 -4.81
N ARG A 79 -10.23 6.77 -5.67
CA ARG A 79 -10.75 6.14 -6.89
C ARG A 79 -9.64 5.55 -7.75
N ARG A 80 -8.56 6.32 -7.98
CA ARG A 80 -7.41 5.84 -8.78
C ARG A 80 -6.68 4.68 -8.11
N ALA A 81 -6.57 4.66 -6.78
CA ALA A 81 -5.98 3.53 -6.06
C ALA A 81 -6.82 2.25 -6.24
N LEU A 82 -8.14 2.35 -6.11
CA LEU A 82 -9.04 1.22 -6.34
C LEU A 82 -9.00 0.73 -7.79
N GLU A 83 -8.98 1.66 -8.78
CA GLU A 83 -8.81 1.32 -10.21
C GLU A 83 -7.45 0.68 -10.51
N ALA A 84 -6.40 1.05 -9.77
CA ALA A 84 -5.09 0.42 -9.84
C ALA A 84 -5.05 -0.97 -9.16
N GLY A 85 -6.13 -1.42 -8.52
CA GLY A 85 -6.21 -2.72 -7.86
C GLY A 85 -5.73 -2.73 -6.41
N ALA A 86 -5.61 -1.57 -5.77
CA ALA A 86 -5.30 -1.51 -4.35
C ALA A 86 -6.44 -2.13 -3.53
N ALA A 87 -6.08 -3.05 -2.64
CA ALA A 87 -6.96 -3.61 -1.63
C ALA A 87 -7.05 -2.72 -0.37
N GLY A 88 -6.24 -1.67 -0.27
CA GLY A 88 -6.47 -0.64 0.73
C GLY A 88 -5.81 0.70 0.45
N PHE A 89 -6.29 1.73 1.13
CA PHE A 89 -5.84 3.11 1.02
C PHE A 89 -5.88 3.79 2.40
N VAL A 90 -4.71 4.05 2.98
CA VAL A 90 -4.55 4.57 4.35
C VAL A 90 -3.64 5.79 4.43
N VAL A 91 -3.75 6.54 5.52
CA VAL A 91 -2.84 7.67 5.78
C VAL A 91 -1.49 7.18 6.31
N LYS A 92 -0.41 7.88 5.94
CA LYS A 92 0.94 7.57 6.45
C LYS A 92 1.13 7.87 7.93
N ASP A 93 0.33 8.79 8.46
CA ASP A 93 0.41 9.22 9.86
C ASP A 93 -0.35 8.27 10.80
N ALA A 94 -0.95 7.20 10.25
CA ALA A 94 -1.60 6.17 11.05
C ALA A 94 -0.59 5.50 12.00
N PRO A 95 -0.98 5.22 13.26
CA PRO A 95 -0.17 4.42 14.16
C PRO A 95 0.25 3.10 13.52
N VAL A 96 1.47 2.62 13.79
CA VAL A 96 1.96 1.38 13.19
C VAL A 96 1.06 0.18 13.52
N ALA A 97 0.46 0.14 14.70
CA ALA A 97 -0.52 -0.90 15.06
C ALA A 97 -1.76 -0.90 14.15
N GLU A 98 -2.24 0.28 13.73
CA GLU A 98 -3.37 0.41 12.79
C GLU A 98 -2.97 0.04 11.37
N LEU A 99 -1.73 0.35 10.97
CA LEU A 99 -1.18 -0.13 9.69
C LEU A 99 -1.07 -1.66 9.69
N ALA A 100 -0.57 -2.25 10.77
CA ALA A 100 -0.47 -3.70 10.91
C ALA A 100 -1.86 -4.36 10.85
N ASP A 101 -2.87 -3.82 11.53
CA ASP A 101 -4.25 -4.29 11.39
C ASP A 101 -4.75 -4.18 9.93
N SER A 102 -4.48 -3.06 9.26
CA SER A 102 -4.84 -2.85 7.86
C SER A 102 -4.20 -3.91 6.95
N ILE A 103 -2.93 -4.24 7.16
CA ILE A 103 -2.22 -5.31 6.44
C ILE A 103 -2.90 -6.66 6.69
N ARG A 104 -3.23 -7.01 7.94
CA ARG A 104 -3.91 -8.27 8.28
C ARG A 104 -5.29 -8.39 7.64
N ARG A 105 -6.02 -7.28 7.54
CA ARG A 105 -7.34 -7.22 6.92
C ARG A 105 -7.24 -7.36 5.40
N VAL A 106 -6.29 -6.66 4.79
CA VAL A 106 -5.98 -6.82 3.35
C VAL A 106 -5.60 -8.27 3.05
N LEU A 107 -4.74 -8.89 3.86
CA LEU A 107 -4.35 -10.30 3.71
C LEU A 107 -5.56 -11.24 3.73
N ARG A 108 -6.57 -10.95 4.55
CA ARG A 108 -7.85 -11.68 4.62
C ARG A 108 -8.79 -11.41 3.43
N GLY A 109 -8.39 -10.55 2.50
CA GLY A 109 -9.18 -10.18 1.33
C GLY A 109 -10.17 -9.04 1.56
N GLU A 110 -10.06 -8.32 2.69
CA GLU A 110 -10.89 -7.15 2.95
C GLU A 110 -10.37 -5.92 2.20
N THR A 111 -11.29 -5.03 1.80
CA THR A 111 -10.93 -3.69 1.33
C THR A 111 -10.86 -2.73 2.51
N VAL A 112 -9.71 -2.09 2.71
CA VAL A 112 -9.48 -1.17 3.84
C VAL A 112 -9.34 0.25 3.32
N VAL A 113 -10.24 1.14 3.73
CA VAL A 113 -10.17 2.56 3.37
C VAL A 113 -10.21 3.37 4.65
N ASP A 114 -9.24 4.26 4.82
CA ASP A 114 -9.24 5.20 5.93
C ASP A 114 -10.44 6.17 5.83
N PRO A 115 -11.26 6.31 6.89
CA PRO A 115 -12.42 7.20 6.88
C PRO A 115 -12.11 8.66 6.53
N ALA A 116 -10.94 9.17 6.93
CA ALA A 116 -10.53 10.54 6.62
C ALA A 116 -10.28 10.72 5.11
N LEU A 117 -9.73 9.70 4.45
CA LEU A 117 -9.50 9.71 3.00
C LEU A 117 -10.81 9.53 2.23
N ALA A 118 -11.74 8.70 2.73
CA ALA A 118 -13.06 8.54 2.14
C ALA A 118 -13.89 9.84 2.20
N ALA A 119 -13.81 10.57 3.31
CA ALA A 119 -14.50 11.85 3.47
C ALA A 119 -13.95 12.92 2.50
N ALA A 120 -12.63 12.95 2.29
CA ALA A 120 -11.99 13.90 1.38
C ALA A 120 -12.42 13.72 -0.10
N GLU A 121 -12.78 12.49 -0.51
CA GLU A 121 -13.29 12.21 -1.86
C GLU A 121 -14.71 12.72 -2.08
N SER A 122 -15.50 12.85 -1.01
CA SER A 122 -16.90 13.27 -1.07
C SER A 122 -17.07 14.81 -1.09
N GLY A 123 -15.97 15.56 -0.98
CA GLY A 123 -15.96 17.03 -0.90
C GLY A 123 -16.12 17.79 -2.22
N ALA A 124 -16.47 17.12 -3.33
CA ALA A 124 -16.83 17.77 -4.58
C ALA A 124 -18.35 17.86 -4.71
N THR A 125 -18.97 18.89 -4.13
CA THR A 125 -20.30 19.39 -4.52
C THR A 125 -20.29 20.91 -4.44
#